data_AF-A0A2E8IY63-F1
#
_entry.id   AF-A0A2E8IY63-F1
#
_cell.length_a   1.000
_cell.length_b   1.000
_cell.length_c   1.000
_cell.angle_alpha   90.00
_cell.angle_beta   90.00
_cell.angle_gamma   90.00
#
_symmetry.space_group_name_H-M   'P 1'
#
loop_
_entity.id
_entity.type
_entity.pdbx_description
1 polymer ?
#
loop_
_entity_poly.entity_id
_entity_poly.type
_entity_poly.pdbx_seq_one_letter_code
_entity_poly.pdbx_strand_id
1 'polypeptide(L)'
;MPFGTPPSGGPLSRTRTRLSASSLTKYLRCPKQFFLGNKLGLSSPRTIYQVLGIVLEDSLCSILMRRPVSINSLAELREWCYELADEEAQNCFQVGKENWDSTIWQSAEQNWEAVAVEELARKIKNGLSLFLEEVEKCYNSNGGPYLEEFRKGDSPYRISSPAWGEEPVFP
;
A
#
# COMPACT_ATOMS: atom_id res chain seq x y z
N MET A 1 16.28 -14.06 -20.44
CA MET A 1 14.98 -14.11 -19.73
C MET A 1 14.96 -15.37 -18.89
N PRO A 2 15.15 -15.29 -17.56
CA PRO A 2 15.00 -16.46 -16.71
C PRO A 2 13.52 -16.86 -16.66
N PHE A 3 13.23 -18.14 -16.92
CA PHE A 3 11.88 -18.70 -16.83
C PHE A 3 11.57 -18.98 -15.36
N GLY A 4 10.86 -18.07 -14.70
CA GLY A 4 10.35 -18.33 -13.36
C GLY A 4 9.30 -19.44 -13.40
N THR A 5 9.29 -20.30 -12.39
CA THR A 5 8.22 -21.28 -12.23
C THR A 5 6.88 -20.53 -12.15
N PRO A 6 5.90 -20.86 -13.02
CA PRO A 6 4.60 -20.23 -12.93
C PRO A 6 4.03 -20.45 -11.53
N PRO A 7 3.40 -19.42 -10.92
CA PRO A 7 2.82 -19.56 -9.58
C PRO A 7 1.91 -20.79 -9.55
N SER A 8 1.95 -21.55 -8.45
CA SER A 8 1.20 -22.80 -8.25
C SER A 8 -0.26 -22.63 -8.66
N GLY A 9 -0.55 -23.08 -9.86
CA GLY A 9 -1.70 -22.63 -10.60
C GLY A 9 -1.37 -22.80 -12.07
N GLY A 10 -1.74 -23.96 -12.62
CA GLY A 10 -1.43 -24.40 -13.98
C GLY A 10 -1.90 -23.42 -15.08
N PRO A 11 -1.95 -23.85 -16.36
CA PRO A 11 -1.87 -23.00 -17.55
C PRO A 11 -2.92 -21.87 -17.72
N LEU A 12 -3.85 -21.71 -16.78
CA LEU A 12 -5.00 -20.80 -16.76
C LEU A 12 -5.24 -20.09 -15.39
N SER A 13 -4.33 -20.14 -14.42
CA SER A 13 -4.70 -19.95 -12.99
C SER A 13 -4.75 -18.53 -12.43
N ARG A 14 -4.39 -17.48 -13.17
CA ARG A 14 -4.93 -16.14 -12.85
C ARG A 14 -6.23 -16.03 -13.62
N THR A 15 -7.36 -15.97 -12.94
CA THR A 15 -8.67 -15.67 -13.53
C THR A 15 -8.55 -14.45 -14.44
N ARG A 16 -8.34 -14.69 -15.75
CA ARG A 16 -8.07 -13.70 -16.80
C ARG A 16 -9.27 -12.76 -17.07
N THR A 17 -10.33 -12.88 -16.27
CA THR A 17 -11.59 -12.16 -16.30
C THR A 17 -11.65 -11.02 -15.27
N ARG A 18 -10.91 -11.10 -14.15
CA ARG A 18 -10.86 -10.00 -13.18
C ARG A 18 -9.96 -8.89 -13.71
N LEU A 19 -10.58 -7.76 -14.05
CA LEU A 19 -9.88 -6.54 -14.45
C LEU A 19 -9.82 -5.60 -13.25
N SER A 20 -8.60 -5.28 -12.80
CA SER A 20 -8.39 -4.15 -11.89
C SER A 20 -8.41 -2.82 -12.68
N ALA A 21 -8.61 -1.70 -11.98
CA ALA A 21 -8.49 -0.37 -12.59
C ALA A 21 -7.12 -0.14 -13.25
N SER A 22 -6.04 -0.62 -12.62
CA SER A 22 -4.68 -0.57 -13.20
C SER A 22 -4.55 -1.41 -14.47
N SER A 23 -5.23 -2.56 -14.53
CA SER A 23 -5.29 -3.44 -15.70
C SER A 23 -6.02 -2.77 -16.88
N LEU A 24 -7.17 -2.13 -16.62
CA LEU A 24 -7.91 -1.35 -17.61
C LEU A 24 -7.08 -0.18 -18.13
N THR A 25 -6.45 0.57 -17.23
CA THR A 25 -5.59 1.71 -17.62
C THR A 25 -4.44 1.27 -18.52
N LYS A 26 -3.82 0.11 -18.24
CA LYS A 26 -2.79 -0.48 -19.11
C LYS A 26 -3.34 -0.83 -20.49
N TYR A 27 -4.53 -1.42 -20.57
CA TYR A 27 -5.17 -1.75 -21.85
C TYR A 27 -5.44 -0.50 -22.69
N LEU A 28 -6.02 0.54 -22.08
CA LEU A 28 -6.32 1.80 -22.76
C LEU A 28 -5.05 2.51 -23.27
N ARG A 29 -3.93 2.42 -22.53
CA ARG A 29 -2.64 2.99 -22.95
C ARG A 29 -1.96 2.15 -24.05
N CYS A 30 -1.89 0.84 -23.87
CA CYS A 30 -1.22 -0.07 -24.79
C CYS A 30 -1.81 -1.49 -24.74
N PRO A 31 -2.71 -1.85 -25.68
CA PRO A 31 -3.32 -3.18 -25.73
C PRO A 31 -2.31 -4.32 -25.89
N LYS A 32 -1.22 -4.09 -26.65
CA LYS A 32 -0.16 -5.08 -26.86
C LYS A 32 0.59 -5.38 -25.56
N GLN A 33 0.95 -4.36 -24.80
CA GLN A 33 1.61 -4.53 -23.49
C GLN A 33 0.68 -5.24 -22.50
N PHE A 34 -0.60 -4.89 -22.50
CA PHE A 34 -1.61 -5.61 -21.72
C PHE A 34 -1.66 -7.09 -22.11
N PHE A 35 -1.72 -7.43 -23.40
CA PHE A 35 -1.79 -8.82 -23.84
C PHE A 35 -0.55 -9.60 -23.43
N LEU A 36 0.65 -9.07 -23.68
CA LEU A 36 1.92 -9.71 -23.34
C LEU A 36 2.04 -9.96 -21.83
N GLY A 37 1.73 -8.97 -20.99
CA GLY A 37 1.86 -9.10 -19.53
C GLY A 37 0.72 -9.87 -18.87
N ASN A 38 -0.53 -9.55 -19.21
CA ASN A 38 -1.70 -10.05 -18.49
C ASN A 38 -2.24 -11.37 -19.08
N LYS A 39 -2.09 -11.61 -20.40
CA LYS A 39 -2.48 -12.88 -21.01
C LYS A 39 -1.29 -13.83 -21.11
N LEU A 40 -0.18 -13.42 -21.72
CA LEU A 40 0.98 -14.31 -21.91
C LEU A 40 1.88 -14.44 -20.68
N GLY A 41 1.73 -13.57 -19.67
CA GLY A 41 2.49 -13.67 -18.42
C GLY A 41 3.95 -13.21 -18.55
N LEU A 42 4.30 -12.47 -19.60
CA LEU A 42 5.64 -11.93 -19.76
C LEU A 42 5.87 -10.79 -18.76
N SER A 43 6.91 -10.91 -17.95
CA SER A 43 7.35 -9.88 -17.02
C SER A 43 8.50 -9.05 -17.60
N SER A 44 8.73 -7.87 -17.02
CA SER A 44 9.94 -7.08 -17.18
C SER A 44 10.90 -7.36 -16.01
N PRO A 45 12.19 -6.99 -16.09
CA PRO A 45 13.05 -6.99 -14.91
C PRO A 45 12.39 -6.14 -13.80
N ARG A 46 12.47 -6.62 -12.57
CA ARG A 46 12.03 -5.90 -11.39
C ARG A 46 13.01 -4.78 -11.09
N THR A 47 12.46 -3.63 -10.71
CA THR A 47 13.25 -2.49 -10.23
C THR A 47 13.22 -2.42 -8.71
N ILE A 48 14.24 -1.81 -8.10
CA ILE A 48 14.30 -1.56 -6.65
C ILE A 48 13.06 -0.79 -6.21
N TYR A 49 12.63 0.20 -6.99
CA TYR A 49 11.44 1.00 -6.68
C TYR A 49 10.14 0.19 -6.64
N GLN A 50 10.02 -0.89 -7.42
CA GLN A 50 8.86 -1.78 -7.35
C GLN A 50 8.85 -2.63 -6.08
N VAL A 51 10.02 -2.99 -5.57
CA VAL A 51 10.16 -3.70 -4.29
C VAL A 51 9.88 -2.73 -3.15
N LEU A 52 10.58 -1.59 -3.13
CA LEU A 52 10.41 -0.57 -2.10
C LEU A 52 9.00 -0.02 -2.03
N GLY A 53 8.31 0.15 -3.17
CA GLY A 53 6.93 0.64 -3.16
C GLY A 53 5.98 -0.23 -2.34
N ILE A 54 6.15 -1.55 -2.40
CA ILE A 54 5.34 -2.51 -1.64
C ILE A 54 5.73 -2.45 -0.16
N VAL A 55 7.03 -2.58 0.14
CA VAL A 55 7.49 -2.67 1.53
C VAL A 55 7.28 -1.35 2.29
N LEU A 56 7.43 -0.20 1.63
CA LEU A 56 7.12 1.11 2.23
C LEU A 56 5.64 1.26 2.57
N GLU A 57 4.74 0.78 1.70
CA GLU A 57 3.30 0.80 1.96
C GLU A 57 2.96 -0.09 3.14
N ASP A 58 3.53 -1.30 3.21
CA ASP A 58 3.36 -2.22 4.32
C ASP A 58 3.87 -1.62 5.65
N SER A 59 5.06 -0.99 5.65
CA SER A 59 5.61 -0.31 6.83
C SER A 59 4.75 0.86 7.28
N LEU A 60 4.23 1.68 6.36
CA LEU A 60 3.29 2.74 6.70
C LEU A 60 2.01 2.16 7.32
N CYS A 61 1.42 1.13 6.70
CA CYS A 61 0.24 0.46 7.21
C CYS A 61 0.49 -0.16 8.60
N SER A 62 1.66 -0.75 8.83
CA SER A 62 2.07 -1.29 10.14
C SER A 62 1.93 -0.24 11.25
N ILE A 63 2.43 0.98 11.00
CA ILE A 63 2.31 2.08 11.96
C ILE A 63 0.85 2.46 12.17
N LEU A 64 0.08 2.63 11.09
CA LEU A 64 -1.32 3.03 11.16
C LEU A 64 -2.22 1.98 11.86
N MET A 65 -1.82 0.72 11.86
CA MET A 65 -2.52 -0.35 12.57
C MET A 65 -2.19 -0.42 14.08
N ARG A 66 -1.15 0.29 14.54
CA ARG A 66 -0.81 0.33 15.96
C ARG A 66 -1.77 1.26 16.70
N ARG A 67 -2.14 0.86 17.93
CA ARG A 67 -2.99 1.67 18.80
C ARG A 67 -2.11 2.54 19.72
N PRO A 68 -2.19 3.88 19.62
CA PRO A 68 -1.51 4.75 20.57
C PRO A 68 -2.10 4.61 21.98
N VAL A 69 -1.26 4.67 23.00
CA VAL A 69 -1.64 4.61 24.41
C VAL A 69 -1.10 5.86 25.11
N SER A 70 -1.92 6.49 25.96
CA SER A 70 -1.51 7.65 26.77
C SER A 70 -1.12 8.92 25.98
N ILE A 71 -1.71 9.14 24.80
CA ILE A 71 -1.49 10.34 23.97
C ILE A 71 -2.64 11.33 24.18
N ASN A 72 -2.32 12.59 24.50
CA ASN A 72 -3.31 13.63 24.83
C ASN A 72 -3.29 14.83 23.87
N SER A 73 -2.41 14.84 22.87
CA SER A 73 -2.34 15.92 21.88
C SER A 73 -1.96 15.43 20.49
N LEU A 74 -2.31 16.20 19.45
CA LEU A 74 -1.89 15.93 18.07
C LEU A 74 -0.36 16.00 17.90
N ALA A 75 0.32 16.83 18.69
CA ALA A 75 1.77 16.92 18.68
C ALA A 75 2.42 15.63 19.22
N GLU A 76 1.94 15.13 20.35
CA GLU A 76 2.38 13.84 20.91
C GLU A 76 2.09 12.68 19.97
N LEU A 77 0.91 12.67 19.32
CA LEU A 77 0.58 11.65 18.32
C LEU A 77 1.56 11.65 17.14
N ARG A 78 1.91 12.84 16.65
CA ARG A 78 2.85 13.00 15.54
C ARG A 78 4.23 12.50 15.92
N GLU A 79 4.74 12.89 17.08
CA GLU A 79 6.06 12.47 17.53
C GLU A 79 6.13 10.95 17.71
N TRP A 80 5.12 10.37 18.36
CA TRP A 80 5.00 8.92 18.52
C TRP A 80 5.00 8.18 17.17
N CYS A 81 4.25 8.67 16.17
CA CYS A 81 4.27 8.11 14.83
C CYS A 81 5.65 8.23 14.15
N TYR A 82 6.38 9.31 14.40
CA TYR A 82 7.69 9.56 13.78
C TYR A 82 8.81 8.72 14.38
N GLU A 83 8.78 8.48 15.69
CA GLU A 83 9.68 7.53 16.35
C GLU A 83 9.50 6.13 15.75
N LEU A 84 8.23 5.69 15.59
CA LEU A 84 7.92 4.42 14.95
C LEU A 84 8.35 4.35 13.48
N ALA A 85 8.31 5.47 12.77
CA ALA A 85 8.75 5.53 11.37
C ALA A 85 10.25 5.26 11.22
N ASP A 86 11.07 5.68 12.19
CA ASP A 86 12.51 5.42 12.17
C ASP A 86 12.81 3.93 12.41
N GLU A 87 12.06 3.28 13.32
CA GLU A 87 12.15 1.83 13.54
C GLU A 87 11.69 1.04 12.31
N GLU A 88 10.52 1.37 11.76
CA GLU A 88 9.96 0.68 10.59
C GLU A 88 10.77 0.93 9.32
N ALA A 89 11.54 2.02 9.22
CA ALA A 89 12.45 2.24 8.10
C ALA A 89 13.58 1.21 8.05
N GLN A 90 14.11 0.79 9.20
CA GLN A 90 15.12 -0.28 9.28
C GLN A 90 14.52 -1.63 8.85
N ASN A 91 13.32 -1.93 9.34
CA ASN A 91 12.58 -3.12 8.94
C ASN A 91 12.29 -3.12 7.42
N CYS A 92 11.82 -1.98 6.89
CA CYS A 92 11.58 -1.77 5.47
C CYS A 92 12.83 -2.02 4.62
N PHE A 93 13.99 -1.56 5.07
CA PHE A 93 15.26 -1.79 4.37
C PHE A 93 15.60 -3.29 4.33
N GLN A 94 15.52 -3.97 5.47
CA GLN A 94 15.87 -5.38 5.59
C GLN A 94 14.94 -6.27 4.75
N VAL A 95 13.62 -6.12 4.93
CA VAL A 95 12.60 -6.85 4.15
C VAL A 95 12.70 -6.52 2.66
N GLY A 96 12.98 -5.26 2.33
CA GLY A 96 13.23 -4.83 0.97
C GLY A 96 14.42 -5.56 0.35
N LYS A 97 15.53 -5.71 1.08
CA LYS A 97 16.73 -6.39 0.62
C LYS A 97 16.45 -7.86 0.36
N GLU A 98 15.77 -8.53 1.29
CA GLU A 98 15.36 -9.93 1.15
C GLU A 98 14.45 -10.15 -0.08
N ASN A 99 13.49 -9.25 -0.31
CA ASN A 99 12.61 -9.28 -1.48
C ASN A 99 13.37 -9.00 -2.79
N TRP A 100 14.36 -8.13 -2.75
CA TRP A 100 15.24 -7.87 -3.89
C TRP A 100 16.08 -9.10 -4.22
N ASP A 101 16.80 -9.65 -3.24
CA ASP A 101 17.72 -10.77 -3.41
C ASP A 101 17.00 -12.06 -3.85
N SER A 102 15.75 -12.26 -3.41
CA SER A 102 14.91 -13.39 -3.84
C SER A 102 14.31 -13.23 -5.24
N THR A 103 14.45 -12.06 -5.87
CA THR A 103 13.89 -11.78 -7.19
C THR A 103 14.70 -12.43 -8.31
N ILE A 104 14.05 -13.30 -9.09
CA ILE A 104 14.66 -14.08 -10.18
C ILE A 104 15.22 -13.18 -11.32
N TRP A 105 14.57 -12.05 -11.60
CA TRP A 105 14.97 -11.16 -12.68
C TRP A 105 14.99 -9.69 -12.24
N GLN A 106 16.18 -9.22 -11.90
CA GLN A 106 16.46 -7.86 -11.46
C GLN A 106 16.92 -6.97 -12.63
N SER A 107 16.72 -5.66 -12.51
CA SER A 107 17.34 -4.68 -13.39
C SER A 107 18.84 -4.56 -13.10
N ALA A 108 19.69 -4.71 -14.12
CA ALA A 108 21.14 -4.64 -13.98
C ALA A 108 21.67 -3.21 -13.72
N GLU A 109 20.85 -2.20 -13.99
CA GLU A 109 21.23 -0.79 -13.85
C GLU A 109 21.12 -0.29 -12.40
N GLN A 110 20.60 -1.11 -11.48
CA GLN A 110 20.29 -0.69 -10.12
C GLN A 110 21.08 -1.50 -9.09
N ASN A 111 21.55 -0.82 -8.05
CA ASN A 111 22.27 -1.41 -6.94
C ASN A 111 21.52 -1.14 -5.63
N TRP A 112 21.29 -2.20 -4.84
CA TRP A 112 20.60 -2.09 -3.55
C TRP A 112 21.35 -1.20 -2.56
N GLU A 113 22.68 -1.16 -2.63
CA GLU A 113 23.51 -0.36 -1.71
C GLU A 113 23.31 1.16 -1.89
N ALA A 114 22.63 1.60 -2.96
CA ALA A 114 22.21 2.99 -3.13
C ALA A 114 20.94 3.36 -2.34
N VAL A 115 20.26 2.39 -1.71
CA VAL A 115 19.10 2.64 -0.86
C VAL A 115 19.57 3.10 0.51
N ALA A 116 19.14 4.29 0.93
CA ALA A 116 19.44 4.85 2.24
C ALA A 116 18.24 4.69 3.18
N VAL A 117 18.48 4.25 4.42
CA VAL A 117 17.41 4.08 5.42
C VAL A 117 16.77 5.41 5.77
N GLU A 118 17.55 6.49 5.80
CA GLU A 118 17.11 7.85 6.06
C GLU A 118 16.07 8.31 5.03
N GLU A 119 16.24 7.91 3.76
CA GLU A 119 15.28 8.20 2.69
C GLU A 119 13.99 7.38 2.85
N LEU A 120 14.06 6.16 3.37
CA LEU A 120 12.88 5.36 3.68
C LEU A 120 12.10 5.97 4.86
N ALA A 121 12.79 6.32 5.94
CA ALA A 121 12.21 7.01 7.09
C ALA A 121 11.52 8.32 6.67
N ARG A 122 12.20 9.13 5.84
CA ARG A 122 11.61 10.36 5.29
C ARG A 122 10.33 10.10 4.51
N LYS A 123 10.28 9.05 3.67
CA LYS A 123 9.08 8.70 2.90
C LYS A 123 7.93 8.24 3.80
N ILE A 124 8.21 7.43 4.82
CA ILE A 124 7.21 6.97 5.78
C ILE A 124 6.65 8.17 6.56
N LYS A 125 7.52 9.05 7.08
CA LYS A 125 7.13 10.28 7.79
C LYS A 125 6.27 11.22 6.92
N ASN A 126 6.57 11.34 5.62
CA ASN A 126 5.73 12.09 4.69
C ASN A 126 4.34 11.46 4.52
N GLY A 127 4.25 10.14 4.41
CA GLY A 127 2.97 9.43 4.35
C GLY A 127 2.14 9.63 5.62
N LEU A 128 2.78 9.55 6.78
CA LEU A 128 2.17 9.84 8.07
C LEU A 128 1.70 11.30 8.17
N SER A 129 2.48 12.25 7.65
CA SER A 129 2.12 13.67 7.62
C SER A 129 0.80 13.88 6.88
N LEU A 130 0.68 13.31 5.67
CA LEU A 130 -0.54 13.39 4.87
C LEU A 130 -1.75 12.79 5.59
N PHE A 131 -1.56 11.68 6.32
CA PHE A 131 -2.64 11.07 7.08
C PHE A 131 -3.04 11.92 8.30
N LEU A 132 -2.06 12.47 9.02
CA LEU A 132 -2.29 13.31 10.20
C LEU A 132 -2.99 14.63 9.86
N GLU A 133 -2.80 15.17 8.65
CA GLU A 133 -3.59 16.31 8.16
C GLU A 133 -5.10 16.01 8.13
N GLU A 134 -5.49 14.81 7.69
CA GLU A 134 -6.90 14.39 7.69
C GLU A 134 -7.42 14.13 9.10
N VAL A 135 -6.60 13.57 9.99
CA VAL A 135 -6.93 13.42 11.41
C VAL A 135 -7.20 14.77 12.07
N GLU A 136 -6.35 15.76 11.82
CA GLU A 136 -6.50 17.12 12.35
C GLU A 136 -7.77 17.81 11.79
N LYS A 137 -8.03 17.69 10.48
CA LYS A 137 -9.29 18.19 9.88
C LYS A 137 -10.52 17.56 10.52
N CYS A 138 -10.50 16.25 10.74
CA CYS A 138 -11.59 15.51 11.38
C CYS A 138 -11.80 15.98 12.82
N TYR A 139 -10.73 16.12 13.59
CA TYR A 139 -10.76 16.63 14.97
C TYR A 139 -11.33 18.06 15.04
N ASN A 140 -10.84 18.97 14.20
CA ASN A 140 -11.31 20.36 14.13
C ASN A 140 -12.76 20.46 13.67
N SER A 141 -13.25 19.48 12.90
CA SER A 141 -14.65 19.35 12.50
C SER A 141 -15.50 18.63 13.55
N ASN A 142 -15.01 18.48 14.79
CA ASN A 142 -15.66 17.77 15.89
C ASN A 142 -16.13 16.35 15.51
N GLY A 143 -15.30 15.61 14.76
CA GLY A 143 -15.59 14.26 14.29
C GLY A 143 -16.31 14.18 12.93
N GLY A 144 -16.47 15.31 12.23
CA GLY A 144 -16.96 15.38 10.86
C GLY A 144 -18.47 15.54 10.73
N PRO A 145 -18.98 15.82 9.51
CA PRO A 145 -20.36 16.24 9.27
C PRO A 145 -21.42 15.20 9.63
N TYR A 146 -21.08 13.90 9.63
CA TYR A 146 -22.03 12.80 9.80
C TYR A 146 -21.89 12.06 11.14
N LEU A 147 -21.15 12.61 12.11
CA LEU A 147 -20.85 11.94 13.38
C LEU A 147 -22.11 11.49 14.14
N GLU A 148 -23.10 12.37 14.24
CA GLU A 148 -24.33 12.09 14.99
C GLU A 148 -25.23 11.06 14.29
N GLU A 149 -25.18 10.96 12.96
CA GLU A 149 -25.86 9.91 12.20
C GLU A 149 -25.20 8.56 12.47
N PHE A 150 -23.86 8.49 12.37
CA PHE A 150 -23.12 7.26 12.69
C PHE A 150 -23.33 6.80 14.14
N ARG A 151 -23.41 7.73 15.11
CA ARG A 151 -23.68 7.40 16.52
C ARG A 151 -25.08 6.82 16.74
N LYS A 152 -26.05 7.13 15.88
CA LYS A 152 -27.39 6.53 15.88
C LYS A 152 -27.46 5.19 15.16
N GLY A 153 -26.40 4.82 14.44
CA GLY A 153 -26.37 3.63 13.58
C GLY A 153 -26.90 3.89 12.16
N ASP A 154 -27.14 5.16 11.79
CA ASP A 154 -27.58 5.54 10.45
C ASP A 154 -26.37 5.72 9.52
N SER A 155 -26.50 5.29 8.26
CA SER A 155 -25.49 5.55 7.22
C SER A 155 -25.93 6.72 6.33
N PRO A 156 -25.16 7.83 6.25
CA PRO A 156 -25.45 8.95 5.34
C PRO A 156 -25.26 8.57 3.85
N TYR A 157 -24.54 7.48 3.59
CA TYR A 157 -24.17 7.06 2.25
C TYR A 157 -25.20 6.11 1.65
N ARG A 158 -25.56 6.36 0.39
CA ARG A 158 -26.48 5.53 -0.39
C ARG A 158 -25.99 4.08 -0.55
N ILE A 159 -24.68 3.91 -0.67
CA ILE A 159 -24.03 2.60 -0.68
C ILE A 159 -23.41 2.47 0.70
N SER A 160 -23.90 1.52 1.49
CA SER A 160 -23.36 1.23 2.81
C SER A 160 -21.88 0.88 2.71
N SER A 161 -21.05 1.48 3.56
CA SER A 161 -19.66 1.05 3.70
C SER A 161 -19.65 -0.42 4.12
N PRO A 162 -18.77 -1.27 3.54
CA PRO A 162 -18.66 -2.65 3.98
C PRO A 162 -18.26 -2.69 5.46
N ALA A 163 -19.20 -3.05 6.33
CA ALA A 163 -18.98 -3.22 7.74
C ALA A 163 -18.86 -4.71 8.09
N TRP A 164 -18.11 -5.01 9.16
CA TRP A 164 -17.93 -6.38 9.62
C TRP A 164 -19.27 -7.00 10.00
N GLY A 165 -19.67 -8.07 9.31
CA GLY A 165 -20.89 -8.83 9.59
C GLY A 165 -22.13 -8.36 8.82
N GLU A 166 -22.05 -7.29 8.02
CA GLU A 166 -23.13 -6.88 7.14
C GLU A 166 -23.13 -7.67 5.81
N GLU A 167 -24.32 -7.89 5.25
CA GLU A 167 -24.47 -8.52 3.95
C GLU A 167 -23.93 -7.57 2.86
N PRO A 168 -23.04 -8.03 1.96
CA PRO A 168 -22.46 -7.16 0.95
C PRO A 168 -23.53 -6.66 -0.02
N VAL A 169 -23.75 -5.35 -0.04
CA VAL A 169 -24.65 -4.69 -0.98
C VAL A 169 -23.85 -4.21 -2.19
N PHE A 170 -24.12 -4.78 -3.36
CA PHE A 170 -23.57 -4.28 -4.62
C PHE A 170 -24.40 -3.08 -5.11
N PRO A 171 -23.76 -2.01 -5.62
CA PRO A 171 -24.47 -0.87 -6.21
C PRO A 171 -25.22 -1.22 -7.50
#